data_AF-A0A9K3D169-F1
#
_entry.id   AF-A0A9K3D169-F1
#
_cell.length_a   1.000
_cell.length_b   1.000
_cell.length_c   1.000
_cell.angle_alpha   90.00
_cell.angle_beta   90.00
_cell.angle_gamma   90.00
#
_symmetry.space_group_name_H-M   'P 1'
#
loop_
_entity.id
_entity.type
_entity.pdbx_description
1 polymer ?
#
loop_
_entity_poly.entity_id
_entity_poly.type
_entity_poly.pdbx_seq_one_letter_code
_entity_poly.pdbx_strand_id
1 'polypeptide(L)'
;ISVDNDGTKFLASHIDAMTRSVVSTAVELSHLLGTGKLELDAVTSSFQYHGYQAGPRPPRPQPDAKGTTDKLAWTRVQDTDDRDRDMGEDQGMCTRPPTDLQARPNPMPLYNLAPAQLPIQELLSQPIGPVVAEPALGVHWLAVAGCQPLVPENPSLEHIAQVQRRAASVAAPQVTDTEGVVPFEVSSEQQLLVQTVMSAALAGEGFIPVLSHLGSAAGLETVLPVLLPALADACYAILESLLRHSQTAATAPSNPLDPDAKRERERETEAKGADTFAATQIAPLTRFGSIIAAVFSNHSVGSSPIAHAHVALPCLLTLLCHEKVPDGARPGIAANLCDVSTRISAAHPPVIEEVQ
;
A
#
# COMPACT_ATOMS: atom_id res chain seq x y z
N ILE A 1 54.82 25.94 34.80
CA ILE A 1 53.66 26.73 34.31
C ILE A 1 52.42 26.10 34.93
N SER A 2 51.87 26.73 35.96
CA SER A 2 50.58 26.32 36.54
C SER A 2 49.51 26.65 35.52
N VAL A 3 48.92 25.65 34.87
CA VAL A 3 47.74 25.87 34.05
C VAL A 3 46.58 26.03 35.02
N ASP A 4 46.00 27.23 35.10
CA ASP A 4 44.84 27.46 35.96
C ASP A 4 43.68 26.55 35.55
N ASN A 5 43.16 25.78 36.51
CA ASN A 5 42.09 24.80 36.31
C ASN A 5 40.84 25.40 35.64
N ASP A 6 40.58 26.69 35.84
CA ASP A 6 39.41 27.36 35.30
C ASP A 6 39.46 27.54 33.77
N GLY A 7 40.66 27.74 33.21
CA GLY A 7 40.84 27.80 31.75
C GLY A 7 40.53 26.45 31.08
N THR A 8 40.93 25.34 31.70
CA THR A 8 40.65 23.99 31.18
C THR A 8 39.16 23.63 31.23
N LYS A 9 38.45 24.06 32.29
CA LYS A 9 36.99 23.86 32.42
C LYS A 9 36.21 24.64 31.38
N PHE A 10 36.58 25.90 31.15
CA PHE A 10 35.94 26.72 30.11
C PHE A 10 36.12 26.10 28.73
N LEU A 11 37.35 25.68 28.38
CA LEU A 11 37.63 25.05 27.11
C LEU A 11 36.87 23.73 26.93
N ALA A 12 36.83 22.88 27.96
CA ALA A 12 36.09 21.62 27.93
C ALA A 12 34.58 21.84 27.73
N SER A 13 33.99 22.81 28.43
CA SER A 13 32.58 23.19 28.27
C SER A 13 32.27 23.69 26.86
N HIS A 14 33.15 24.50 26.28
CA HIS A 14 33.00 24.99 24.92
C HIS A 14 33.08 23.85 23.88
N ILE A 15 34.02 22.91 24.07
CA ILE A 15 34.14 21.71 23.21
C ILE A 15 32.89 20.83 23.31
N ASP A 16 32.34 20.61 24.51
CA ASP A 16 31.10 19.85 24.69
C ASP A 16 29.92 20.55 23.98
N ALA A 17 29.79 21.87 24.11
CA ALA A 17 28.76 22.64 23.42
C ALA A 17 28.85 22.54 21.89
N MET A 18 30.06 22.66 21.33
CA MET A 18 30.29 22.46 19.89
C MET A 18 29.95 21.03 19.47
N THR A 19 30.35 20.04 20.26
CA THR A 19 30.06 18.62 19.99
C THR A 19 28.55 18.37 19.95
N ARG A 20 27.80 18.89 20.93
CA ARG A 20 26.33 18.78 20.93
C ARG A 20 25.69 19.47 19.73
N SER A 21 26.21 20.63 19.32
CA SER A 21 25.69 21.34 18.15
C SER A 21 25.89 20.54 16.86
N VAL A 22 27.08 19.96 16.66
CA VAL A 22 27.36 19.07 15.52
C VAL A 22 26.49 17.82 15.56
N VAL A 23 26.38 17.16 16.72
CA VAL A 23 25.53 15.96 16.86
C VAL A 23 24.06 16.27 16.60
N SER A 24 23.54 17.40 17.08
CA SER A 24 22.15 17.82 16.84
C SER A 24 21.87 17.97 15.35
N THR A 25 22.71 18.72 14.62
CA THR A 25 22.57 18.90 13.18
C THR A 25 22.74 17.58 12.42
N ALA A 26 23.66 16.71 12.84
CA ALA A 26 23.85 15.40 12.22
C ALA A 26 22.62 14.48 12.42
N VAL A 27 21.94 14.55 13.56
CA VAL A 27 20.68 13.85 13.81
C VAL A 27 19.57 14.40 12.91
N GLU A 28 19.45 15.72 12.77
CA GLU A 28 18.50 16.34 11.83
C GLU A 28 18.75 15.90 10.38
N LEU A 29 20.01 15.87 9.95
CA LEU A 29 20.39 15.38 8.62
C LEU A 29 20.05 13.89 8.45
N SER A 30 20.29 13.05 9.45
CA SER A 30 19.90 11.63 9.42
C SER A 30 18.38 11.46 9.29
N HIS A 31 17.59 12.30 9.96
CA HIS A 31 16.13 12.31 9.81
C HIS A 31 15.70 12.74 8.41
N LEU A 32 16.32 13.78 7.85
CA LEU A 32 16.04 14.25 6.48
C LEU A 32 16.41 13.20 5.41
N LEU A 33 17.46 12.42 5.66
CA LEU A 33 17.89 11.33 4.77
C LEU A 33 17.10 10.03 4.99
N GLY A 34 16.25 9.95 6.01
CA GLY A 34 15.42 8.78 6.30
C GLY A 34 16.20 7.54 6.75
N THR A 35 17.48 7.66 7.11
CA THR A 35 18.32 6.50 7.47
C THR A 35 17.97 5.93 8.86
N GLY A 36 17.42 6.76 9.75
CA GLY A 36 17.12 6.41 11.13
C GLY A 36 18.36 6.05 11.97
N LYS A 37 19.57 6.22 11.41
CA LYS A 37 20.87 5.91 12.03
C LYS A 37 21.83 7.06 11.78
N LEU A 38 22.58 7.43 12.82
CA LEU A 38 23.61 8.46 12.72
C LEU A 38 24.84 7.92 11.97
N GLU A 39 24.89 8.17 10.66
CA GLU A 39 25.99 7.75 9.81
C GLU A 39 27.13 8.78 9.79
N LEU A 40 28.34 8.33 9.47
CA LEU A 40 29.54 9.18 9.42
C LEU A 40 29.38 10.33 8.43
N ASP A 41 28.67 10.10 7.33
CA ASP A 41 28.43 11.12 6.29
C ASP A 41 27.54 12.25 6.80
N ALA A 42 26.54 11.94 7.64
CA ALA A 42 25.69 12.94 8.29
C ALA A 42 26.51 13.78 9.29
N VAL A 43 27.40 13.15 10.05
CA VAL A 43 28.32 13.84 10.97
C VAL A 43 29.30 14.74 10.20
N THR A 44 29.89 14.22 9.12
CA THR A 44 30.83 14.97 8.28
C THR A 44 30.15 16.17 7.61
N SER A 45 28.93 15.99 7.11
CA SER A 45 28.11 17.07 6.54
C SER A 45 27.75 18.12 7.58
N SER A 46 27.48 17.71 8.83
CA SER A 46 27.27 18.63 9.94
C SER A 46 28.51 19.47 10.25
N PHE A 47 29.71 18.87 10.23
CA PHE A 47 30.95 19.65 10.40
C PHE A 47 31.10 20.72 9.32
N GLN A 48 30.82 20.38 8.06
CA GLN A 48 30.86 21.35 6.96
C GLN A 48 29.81 22.46 7.12
N TYR A 49 28.60 22.12 7.57
CA TYR A 49 27.53 23.09 7.84
C TYR A 49 27.93 24.14 8.87
N HIS A 50 28.61 23.72 9.94
CA HIS A 50 29.14 24.62 10.97
C HIS A 50 30.42 25.36 10.56
N GLY A 51 30.86 25.22 9.31
CA GLY A 51 32.07 25.86 8.79
C GLY A 51 33.37 25.26 9.34
N TYR A 52 33.32 24.10 10.00
CA TYR A 52 34.51 23.38 10.42
C TYR A 52 35.16 22.77 9.17
N GLN A 53 36.29 23.34 8.77
CA GLN A 53 37.10 22.74 7.72
C GLN A 53 37.67 21.42 8.26
N ALA A 54 37.62 20.36 7.44
CA ALA A 54 38.44 19.20 7.69
C ALA A 54 39.89 19.70 7.75
N GLY A 55 40.48 19.66 8.96
CA GLY A 55 41.82 20.20 9.16
C GLY A 55 42.79 19.59 8.15
N PRO A 56 43.83 20.33 7.73
CA PRO A 56 44.87 19.76 6.88
C PRO A 56 45.36 18.48 7.54
N ARG A 57 45.42 17.37 6.77
CA ARG A 57 45.98 16.12 7.27
C ARG A 57 47.32 16.46 7.93
N PRO A 58 47.52 16.13 9.22
CA PRO A 58 48.79 16.40 9.87
C PRO A 58 49.90 15.78 9.00
N PRO A 59 51.05 16.47 8.84
CA PRO A 59 52.13 15.97 8.01
C PRO A 59 52.45 14.56 8.49
N ARG A 60 52.45 13.59 7.55
CA ARG A 60 52.88 12.23 7.87
C ARG A 60 54.25 12.35 8.54
N PRO A 61 54.47 11.73 9.71
CA PRO A 61 55.81 11.68 10.28
C PRO A 61 56.75 11.15 9.20
N GLN A 62 57.70 11.98 8.77
CA GLN A 62 58.69 11.54 7.81
C GLN A 62 59.50 10.44 8.49
N PRO A 63 59.67 9.26 7.87
CA PRO A 63 60.53 8.25 8.42
C PRO A 63 61.92 8.86 8.57
N ASP A 64 62.42 8.85 9.80
CA ASP A 64 63.73 9.36 10.16
C ASP A 64 64.78 8.78 9.19
N ALA A 65 65.67 9.61 8.65
CA ALA A 65 66.70 9.19 7.68
C ALA A 65 67.71 8.16 8.24
N LYS A 66 67.58 7.80 9.52
CA LYS A 66 68.21 6.62 10.10
C LYS A 66 67.25 5.46 9.88
N GLY A 67 67.54 4.61 8.88
CA GLY A 67 66.81 3.37 8.59
C GLY A 67 66.83 2.32 9.71
N THR A 68 66.70 2.74 10.96
CA THR A 68 66.25 1.93 12.08
C THR A 68 64.75 1.72 11.91
N THR A 69 64.39 0.73 11.08
CA THR A 69 63.22 -0.09 11.37
C THR A 69 63.46 -0.74 12.72
N ASP A 70 63.17 -0.02 13.80
CA ASP A 70 62.99 -0.65 15.09
C ASP A 70 61.84 -1.63 14.90
N LYS A 71 62.22 -2.91 14.85
CA LYS A 71 61.31 -4.03 14.94
C LYS A 71 60.57 -3.84 16.26
N LEU A 72 59.40 -3.21 16.21
CA LEU A 72 58.36 -3.42 17.20
C LEU A 72 58.04 -4.92 17.12
N ALA A 73 58.73 -5.68 17.95
CA ALA A 73 58.48 -7.09 18.15
C ALA A 73 57.05 -7.20 18.68
N TRP A 74 56.15 -7.66 17.83
CA TRP A 74 54.85 -8.14 18.23
C TRP A 74 55.07 -9.42 19.05
N THR A 75 54.97 -9.32 20.37
CA THR A 75 54.72 -10.51 21.18
C THR A 75 53.27 -10.93 20.95
N ARG A 76 53.11 -11.96 20.13
CA ARG A 76 51.87 -12.74 20.02
C ARG A 76 51.58 -13.33 21.40
N VAL A 77 50.62 -12.77 22.12
CA VAL A 77 50.00 -13.45 23.26
C VAL A 77 49.05 -14.49 22.66
N GLN A 78 49.36 -15.77 22.88
CA GLN A 78 48.41 -16.85 22.68
C GLN A 78 47.36 -16.74 23.77
N ASP A 79 46.15 -16.31 23.41
CA ASP A 79 44.98 -16.65 24.21
C ASP A 79 44.52 -18.04 23.76
N THR A 80 44.88 -19.02 24.58
CA THR A 80 44.13 -20.26 24.71
C THR A 80 42.84 -19.91 25.42
N ASP A 81 41.74 -19.82 24.68
CA ASP A 81 40.43 -20.23 25.16
C ASP A 81 39.54 -20.52 23.94
N ASP A 82 39.77 -21.71 23.38
CA ASP A 82 38.76 -22.46 22.66
C ASP A 82 37.59 -22.71 23.60
N ARG A 83 36.45 -22.07 23.32
CA ARG A 83 35.12 -22.64 23.59
C ARG A 83 34.05 -21.95 22.74
N ASP A 84 33.68 -22.65 21.69
CA ASP A 84 32.33 -22.78 21.16
C ASP A 84 31.58 -21.47 20.83
N ARG A 85 31.96 -20.85 19.70
CA ARG A 85 31.00 -20.07 18.89
C ARG A 85 31.08 -20.51 17.44
N ASP A 86 30.44 -21.65 17.21
CA ASP A 86 30.02 -22.09 15.90
C ASP A 86 28.74 -21.31 15.53
N MET A 87 28.92 -20.10 14.96
CA MET A 87 27.89 -19.39 14.23
C MET A 87 28.58 -18.74 13.03
N GLY A 88 28.39 -19.34 11.85
CA GLY A 88 28.80 -18.77 10.58
C GLY A 88 28.06 -17.46 10.34
N GLU A 89 28.64 -16.36 10.79
CA GLU A 89 28.26 -15.02 10.37
C GLU A 89 29.07 -14.65 9.13
N ASP A 90 28.36 -14.61 8.02
CA ASP A 90 28.79 -14.04 6.76
C ASP A 90 29.11 -12.55 7.01
N GLN A 91 30.39 -12.23 7.25
CA GLN A 91 30.89 -10.88 7.48
C GLN A 91 30.87 -10.08 6.17
N GLY A 92 29.67 -9.77 5.69
CA GLY A 92 29.46 -8.76 4.67
C GLY A 92 29.94 -7.39 5.18
N MET A 93 30.74 -6.72 4.36
CA MET A 93 31.47 -5.45 4.57
C MET A 93 30.70 -4.23 5.12
N CYS A 94 29.44 -4.34 5.53
CA CYS A 94 28.61 -3.20 5.92
C CYS A 94 27.95 -3.40 7.28
N THR A 95 28.72 -3.20 8.35
CA THR A 95 28.33 -2.36 9.50
C THR A 95 29.45 -2.41 10.54
N ARG A 96 30.26 -1.33 10.56
CA ARG A 96 31.28 -0.99 11.56
C ARG A 96 32.28 -2.14 11.88
N PRO A 97 33.52 -2.10 11.37
CA PRO A 97 34.52 -3.06 11.84
C PRO A 97 34.67 -2.89 13.37
N PRO A 98 34.62 -3.97 14.16
CA PRO A 98 34.90 -3.89 15.58
C PRO A 98 36.34 -3.42 15.75
N THR A 99 36.53 -2.16 16.14
CA THR A 99 37.85 -1.67 16.50
C THR A 99 38.13 -2.13 17.93
N ASP A 100 38.79 -3.28 18.08
CA ASP A 100 39.23 -3.76 19.38
C ASP A 100 40.28 -2.80 19.96
N LEU A 101 39.82 -1.90 20.83
CA LEU A 101 40.67 -1.00 21.59
C LEU A 101 41.27 -1.77 22.78
N GLN A 102 42.45 -2.38 22.59
CA GLN A 102 43.18 -2.97 23.72
C GLN A 102 43.77 -1.87 24.60
N ALA A 103 43.22 -1.72 25.82
CA ALA A 103 43.79 -0.86 26.85
C ALA A 103 45.01 -1.53 27.49
N ARG A 104 46.15 -0.84 27.48
CA ARG A 104 47.30 -1.24 28.31
C ARG A 104 47.05 -0.87 29.78
N PRO A 105 47.56 -1.66 30.74
CA PRO A 105 47.50 -1.32 32.17
C PRO A 105 48.49 -0.19 32.49
N ASN A 106 48.09 1.05 32.18
CA ASN A 106 48.73 2.28 32.65
C ASN A 106 47.71 3.05 33.51
N PRO A 107 48.14 3.85 34.52
CA PRO A 107 47.23 4.62 35.37
C PRO A 107 46.41 5.68 34.61
N MET A 108 46.80 6.00 33.37
CA MET A 108 45.92 6.60 32.37
C MET A 108 45.96 5.76 31.09
N PRO A 109 44.82 5.29 30.57
CA PRO A 109 44.78 4.50 29.35
C PRO A 109 45.11 5.41 28.16
N LEU A 110 46.24 5.13 27.49
CA LEU A 110 46.57 5.72 26.21
C LEU A 110 46.04 4.79 25.11
N TYR A 111 45.03 5.25 24.37
CA TYR A 111 44.50 4.54 23.21
C TYR A 111 45.30 4.93 21.97
N ASN A 112 46.15 4.03 21.49
CA ASN A 112 46.89 4.24 20.26
C ASN A 112 46.15 3.57 19.09
N LEU A 113 45.54 4.37 18.23
CA LEU A 113 44.98 3.92 16.96
C LEU A 113 46.11 3.81 15.94
N ALA A 114 47.00 2.81 16.10
CA ALA A 114 48.01 2.52 15.10
C ALA A 114 47.34 1.71 13.97
N PRO A 115 47.11 2.30 12.78
CA PRO A 115 46.51 1.55 11.69
C PRO A 115 47.45 0.40 11.29
N ALA A 116 46.89 -0.80 11.11
CA ALA A 116 47.65 -1.91 10.55
C ALA A 116 48.13 -1.53 9.14
N GLN A 117 49.44 -1.62 8.90
CA GLN A 117 50.00 -1.34 7.58
C GLN A 117 49.79 -2.56 6.69
N LEU A 118 48.85 -2.47 5.76
CA LEU A 118 48.61 -3.52 4.76
C LEU A 118 49.59 -3.36 3.58
N PRO A 119 50.34 -4.40 3.18
CA PRO A 119 51.22 -4.31 2.02
C PRO A 119 50.42 -4.08 0.73
N ILE A 120 50.95 -3.26 -0.18
CA ILE A 120 50.27 -2.88 -1.44
C ILE A 120 49.92 -4.13 -2.27
N GLN A 121 50.79 -5.14 -2.27
CA GLN A 121 50.55 -6.37 -3.03
C GLN A 121 49.32 -7.13 -2.54
N GLU A 122 49.08 -7.13 -1.22
CA GLU A 122 47.88 -7.73 -0.63
C GLU A 122 46.64 -6.94 -1.02
N LEU A 123 46.70 -5.60 -0.95
CA LEU A 123 45.61 -4.72 -1.39
C LEU A 123 45.25 -4.91 -2.88
N LEU A 124 46.25 -5.07 -3.76
CA LEU A 124 46.04 -5.30 -5.19
C LEU A 124 45.56 -6.71 -5.51
N SER A 125 45.83 -7.68 -4.63
CA SER A 125 45.39 -9.07 -4.79
C SER A 125 43.97 -9.32 -4.27
N GLN A 126 43.36 -8.33 -3.60
CA GLN A 126 41.99 -8.47 -3.12
C GLN A 126 41.01 -8.50 -4.30
N PRO A 127 40.11 -9.49 -4.36
CA PRO A 127 39.08 -9.52 -5.39
C PRO A 127 38.17 -8.30 -5.25
N ILE A 128 37.65 -7.81 -6.37
CA ILE A 128 36.62 -6.77 -6.36
C ILE A 128 35.40 -7.35 -5.65
N GLY A 129 34.89 -6.62 -4.66
CA GLY A 129 33.70 -7.03 -3.91
C GLY A 129 32.47 -7.20 -4.82
N PRO A 130 31.46 -7.98 -4.38
CA PRO A 130 30.23 -8.12 -5.14
C PRO A 130 29.57 -6.75 -5.35
N VAL A 131 29.12 -6.50 -6.58
CA VAL A 131 28.38 -5.28 -6.93
C VAL A 131 26.91 -5.51 -6.59
N VAL A 132 26.32 -4.59 -5.82
CA VAL A 132 24.88 -4.61 -5.51
C VAL A 132 24.10 -4.33 -6.80
N ALA A 133 23.04 -5.10 -7.03
CA ALA A 133 22.16 -4.88 -8.18
C ALA A 133 21.54 -3.47 -8.15
N GLU A 134 21.19 -2.95 -9.33
CA GLU A 134 20.51 -1.67 -9.42
C GLU A 134 19.16 -1.71 -8.67
N PRO A 135 18.76 -0.61 -8.01
CA PRO A 135 17.53 -0.59 -7.23
C PRO A 135 16.32 -0.80 -8.14
N ALA A 136 15.54 -1.84 -7.85
CA ALA A 136 14.25 -2.10 -8.49
C ALA A 136 13.08 -1.75 -7.55
N LEU A 137 12.00 -1.20 -8.11
CA LEU A 137 10.80 -0.87 -7.34
C LEU A 137 9.81 -2.05 -7.38
N GLY A 138 9.53 -2.64 -6.22
CA GLY A 138 8.44 -3.58 -6.03
C GLY A 138 7.19 -2.88 -5.49
N VAL A 139 6.04 -3.06 -6.15
CA VAL A 139 4.77 -2.46 -5.73
C VAL A 139 3.78 -3.58 -5.36
N HIS A 140 3.13 -3.44 -4.21
CA HIS A 140 2.08 -4.36 -3.75
C HIS A 140 1.02 -3.59 -2.95
N TRP A 141 -0.13 -4.22 -2.71
CA TRP A 141 -1.22 -3.64 -1.93
C TRP A 141 -0.98 -3.82 -0.43
N LEU A 142 -0.73 -2.70 0.27
CA LEU A 142 -0.64 -2.70 1.73
C LEU A 142 -2.03 -2.82 2.39
N ALA A 143 -3.05 -2.19 1.82
CA ALA A 143 -4.41 -2.24 2.30
C ALA A 143 -5.43 -2.07 1.16
N VAL A 144 -6.57 -2.75 1.29
CA VAL A 144 -7.75 -2.66 0.43
C VAL A 144 -8.94 -2.39 1.35
N ALA A 145 -9.61 -1.24 1.15
CA ALA A 145 -10.72 -0.80 2.00
C ALA A 145 -10.39 -0.80 3.52
N GLY A 146 -9.14 -0.44 3.87
CA GLY A 146 -8.68 -0.42 5.27
C GLY A 146 -8.25 -1.79 5.83
N CYS A 147 -8.44 -2.88 5.08
CA CYS A 147 -7.99 -4.21 5.46
C CYS A 147 -6.70 -4.60 4.73
N GLN A 148 -5.73 -5.17 5.44
CA GLN A 148 -4.50 -5.66 4.83
C GLN A 148 -4.75 -7.01 4.13
N PRO A 149 -4.50 -7.15 2.82
CA PRO A 149 -4.66 -8.42 2.13
C PRO A 149 -3.57 -9.41 2.55
N LEU A 150 -3.87 -10.72 2.50
CA LEU A 150 -2.91 -11.81 2.73
C LEU A 150 -1.96 -11.97 1.54
N VAL A 151 -1.05 -11.01 1.40
CA VAL A 151 0.02 -10.97 0.39
C VAL A 151 1.34 -11.28 1.09
N PRO A 152 2.25 -12.10 0.53
CA PRO A 152 3.49 -12.51 1.21
C PRO A 152 4.35 -11.35 1.73
N GLU A 153 4.33 -10.22 1.03
CA GLU A 153 5.06 -8.99 1.35
C GLU A 153 4.46 -8.25 2.56
N ASN A 154 3.19 -8.47 2.88
CA ASN A 154 2.52 -7.85 4.00
C ASN A 154 2.87 -8.57 5.32
N PRO A 155 3.33 -7.86 6.37
CA PRO A 155 3.63 -8.48 7.65
C PRO A 155 2.37 -9.06 8.31
N SER A 156 2.51 -10.20 8.99
CA SER A 156 1.42 -10.75 9.81
C SER A 156 1.19 -9.88 11.06
N LEU A 157 -0.04 -9.91 11.59
CA LEU A 157 -0.37 -9.24 12.84
C LEU A 157 0.52 -9.70 14.00
N GLU A 158 0.85 -10.99 14.05
CA GLU A 158 1.78 -11.54 15.04
C GLU A 158 3.18 -10.93 14.92
N HIS A 159 3.67 -10.77 13.69
CA HIS A 159 4.97 -10.15 13.43
C HIS A 159 4.96 -8.68 13.85
N ILE A 160 3.89 -7.93 13.51
CA ILE A 160 3.72 -6.54 13.95
C ILE A 160 3.71 -6.46 15.48
N ALA A 161 2.91 -7.29 16.16
CA ALA A 161 2.84 -7.33 17.61
C ALA A 161 4.18 -7.73 18.25
N GLN A 162 4.98 -8.57 17.60
CA GLN A 162 6.32 -8.92 18.07
C GLN A 162 7.31 -7.74 17.92
N VAL A 163 7.29 -7.04 16.78
CA VAL A 163 8.12 -5.85 16.55
C VAL A 163 7.73 -4.74 17.50
N GLN A 164 6.43 -4.51 17.70
CA GLN A 164 5.92 -3.55 18.68
C GLN A 164 6.30 -3.94 20.10
N ARG A 165 6.23 -5.22 20.49
CA ARG A 165 6.72 -5.67 21.81
C ARG A 165 8.21 -5.42 21.98
N ARG A 166 9.02 -5.61 20.94
CA ARG A 166 10.46 -5.29 20.99
C ARG A 166 10.70 -3.79 21.13
N ALA A 167 9.99 -2.96 20.37
CA ALA A 167 10.07 -1.51 20.48
C ALA A 167 9.55 -0.99 21.84
N ALA A 168 8.42 -1.53 22.32
CA ALA A 168 7.78 -1.19 23.59
C ALA A 168 8.46 -1.83 24.81
N SER A 169 9.34 -2.81 24.65
CA SER A 169 10.22 -3.26 25.74
C SER A 169 11.16 -2.13 26.22
N VAL A 170 11.31 -1.07 25.40
CA VAL A 170 11.98 0.19 25.77
C VAL A 170 11.00 1.23 26.37
N ALA A 171 9.68 1.06 26.21
CA ALA A 171 8.65 1.94 26.76
C ALA A 171 7.28 1.19 26.87
N ALA A 172 6.92 0.71 28.07
CA ALA A 172 5.62 0.10 28.38
C ALA A 172 4.45 1.14 28.31
N PRO A 173 3.14 0.78 28.41
CA PRO A 173 2.50 -0.54 28.60
C PRO A 173 1.55 -0.99 27.46
N GLN A 174 1.09 -2.23 27.59
CA GLN A 174 0.39 -3.04 26.59
C GLN A 174 -1.07 -2.62 26.35
N VAL A 175 -1.47 -2.59 25.07
CA VAL A 175 -2.85 -2.48 24.62
C VAL A 175 -3.38 -3.89 24.34
N THR A 176 -4.57 -4.19 24.85
CA THR A 176 -5.28 -5.46 24.66
C THR A 176 -5.98 -5.50 23.31
N ASP A 177 -5.70 -6.54 22.52
CA ASP A 177 -6.37 -6.83 21.25
C ASP A 177 -7.82 -7.24 21.48
N THR A 178 -8.74 -6.52 20.82
CA THR A 178 -10.13 -6.96 20.63
C THR A 178 -10.32 -7.34 19.18
N GLU A 179 -10.20 -8.63 18.87
CA GLU A 179 -10.72 -9.24 17.64
C GLU A 179 -12.24 -9.22 17.69
N GLY A 180 -12.83 -8.16 17.15
CA GLY A 180 -14.22 -8.15 16.73
C GLY A 180 -14.25 -7.82 15.26
N VAL A 181 -14.78 -8.73 14.43
CA VAL A 181 -15.24 -8.35 13.09
C VAL A 181 -16.35 -7.34 13.32
N VAL A 182 -16.00 -6.04 13.29
CA VAL A 182 -16.98 -4.98 13.43
C VAL A 182 -17.88 -5.10 12.20
N PRO A 183 -19.18 -5.42 12.37
CA PRO A 183 -20.08 -5.46 11.24
C PRO A 183 -20.04 -4.10 10.56
N PHE A 184 -20.18 -4.08 9.23
CA PHE A 184 -20.16 -2.83 8.48
C PHE A 184 -21.34 -1.95 8.92
N GLU A 185 -21.10 -1.02 9.83
CA GLU A 185 -22.14 -0.14 10.38
C GLU A 185 -22.37 1.02 9.41
N VAL A 186 -23.39 0.87 8.58
CA VAL A 186 -23.91 1.95 7.74
C VAL A 186 -24.69 2.92 8.63
N SER A 187 -24.35 4.21 8.58
CA SER A 187 -25.08 5.23 9.34
C SER A 187 -26.55 5.32 8.89
N SER A 188 -27.45 5.77 9.77
CA SER A 188 -28.87 5.93 9.42
C SER A 188 -29.08 6.86 8.20
N GLU A 189 -28.21 7.86 8.02
CA GLU A 189 -28.24 8.76 6.86
C GLU A 189 -27.83 8.05 5.57
N GLN A 190 -26.80 7.21 5.62
CA GLN A 190 -26.37 6.40 4.49
C GLN A 190 -27.42 5.34 4.12
N GLN A 191 -28.11 4.76 5.10
CA GLN A 191 -29.25 3.87 4.84
C GLN A 191 -30.39 4.61 4.12
N LEU A 192 -30.68 5.84 4.54
CA LEU A 192 -31.67 6.69 3.87
C LEU A 192 -31.24 7.02 2.43
N LEU A 193 -29.95 7.26 2.20
CA LEU A 193 -29.40 7.45 0.85
C LEU A 193 -29.63 6.20 0.00
N VAL A 194 -29.30 5.00 0.50
CA VAL A 194 -29.55 3.74 -0.22
C VAL A 194 -31.04 3.59 -0.55
N GLN A 195 -31.94 3.82 0.43
CA GLN A 195 -33.38 3.76 0.20
C GLN A 195 -33.85 4.76 -0.87
N THR A 196 -33.30 5.97 -0.86
CA THR A 196 -33.62 7.02 -1.85
C THR A 196 -33.14 6.65 -3.25
N VAL A 197 -31.95 6.07 -3.36
CA VAL A 197 -31.41 5.58 -4.63
C VAL A 197 -32.26 4.43 -5.17
N MET A 198 -32.61 3.47 -4.31
CA MET A 198 -33.43 2.31 -4.68
C MET A 198 -34.86 2.72 -5.08
N SER A 199 -35.46 3.68 -4.37
CA SER A 199 -36.80 4.19 -4.72
C SER A 199 -36.78 4.92 -6.06
N ALA A 200 -35.76 5.75 -6.33
CA ALA A 200 -35.59 6.41 -7.62
C ALA A 200 -35.34 5.40 -8.76
N ALA A 201 -34.59 4.33 -8.49
CA ALA A 201 -34.31 3.27 -9.45
C ALA A 201 -35.57 2.47 -9.82
N LEU A 202 -36.47 2.23 -8.87
CA LEU A 202 -37.71 1.47 -9.08
C LEU A 202 -38.87 2.35 -9.57
N ALA A 203 -39.18 3.44 -8.88
CA ALA A 203 -40.33 4.31 -9.14
C ALA A 203 -40.06 5.37 -10.22
N GLY A 204 -38.84 5.92 -10.27
CA GLY A 204 -38.39 6.82 -11.35
C GLY A 204 -38.49 8.29 -10.97
N GLU A 205 -39.18 8.57 -9.88
CA GLU A 205 -39.23 9.88 -9.26
C GLU A 205 -37.85 10.29 -8.76
N GLY A 206 -37.40 11.49 -9.12
CA GLY A 206 -36.10 12.01 -8.68
C GLY A 206 -34.87 11.32 -9.26
N PHE A 207 -35.02 10.50 -10.30
CA PHE A 207 -33.90 9.73 -10.88
C PHE A 207 -32.72 10.58 -11.37
N ILE A 208 -32.99 11.69 -12.09
CA ILE A 208 -31.93 12.56 -12.63
C ILE A 208 -31.10 13.25 -11.54
N PRO A 209 -31.70 13.87 -10.51
CA PRO A 209 -30.96 14.37 -9.34
C PRO A 209 -30.11 13.30 -8.66
N VAL A 210 -30.63 12.08 -8.51
CA VAL A 210 -29.90 10.95 -7.91
C VAL A 210 -28.67 10.59 -8.76
N LEU A 211 -28.80 10.48 -10.08
CA LEU A 211 -27.65 10.22 -10.95
C LEU A 211 -26.59 11.31 -10.86
N SER A 212 -27.01 12.57 -10.88
CA SER A 212 -26.09 13.71 -10.75
C SER A 212 -25.34 13.67 -9.42
N HIS A 213 -26.06 13.42 -8.32
CA HIS A 213 -25.47 13.29 -7.00
C HIS A 213 -24.48 12.12 -6.93
N LEU A 214 -24.85 10.93 -7.42
CA LEU A 214 -23.98 9.76 -7.43
C LEU A 214 -22.71 9.97 -8.26
N GLY A 215 -22.76 10.78 -9.31
CA GLY A 215 -21.60 11.11 -10.15
C GLY A 215 -20.60 12.07 -9.50
N SER A 216 -21.01 12.86 -8.48
CA SER A 216 -20.17 13.90 -7.88
C SER A 216 -20.00 13.80 -6.36
N ALA A 217 -20.76 12.95 -5.67
CA ALA A 217 -20.75 12.87 -4.22
C ALA A 217 -19.49 12.17 -3.69
N ALA A 218 -18.82 12.81 -2.73
CA ALA A 218 -17.71 12.22 -1.98
C ALA A 218 -18.22 11.26 -0.89
N GLY A 219 -17.38 10.32 -0.47
CA GLY A 219 -17.68 9.40 0.64
C GLY A 219 -18.61 8.23 0.29
N LEU A 220 -19.00 8.09 -0.98
CA LEU A 220 -19.81 6.95 -1.44
C LEU A 220 -19.13 5.59 -1.21
N GLU A 221 -17.80 5.55 -1.05
CA GLU A 221 -17.03 4.33 -0.75
C GLU A 221 -17.60 3.54 0.44
N THR A 222 -18.13 4.25 1.45
CA THR A 222 -18.77 3.64 2.62
C THR A 222 -20.19 3.14 2.37
N VAL A 223 -20.78 3.45 1.22
CA VAL A 223 -22.16 3.08 0.88
C VAL A 223 -22.18 1.99 -0.19
N LEU A 224 -21.16 1.93 -1.06
CA LEU A 224 -21.06 0.95 -2.14
C LEU A 224 -21.18 -0.53 -1.71
N PRO A 225 -20.58 -0.98 -0.59
CA PRO A 225 -20.71 -2.36 -0.14
C PRO A 225 -22.16 -2.79 0.12
N VAL A 226 -23.07 -1.84 0.38
CA VAL A 226 -24.49 -2.11 0.65
C VAL A 226 -25.36 -1.77 -0.54
N LEU A 227 -25.06 -0.67 -1.23
CA LEU A 227 -25.83 -0.23 -2.39
C LEU A 227 -25.72 -1.20 -3.56
N LEU A 228 -24.52 -1.66 -3.91
CA LEU A 228 -24.33 -2.51 -5.10
C LEU A 228 -25.00 -3.89 -4.97
N PRO A 229 -24.91 -4.60 -3.83
CA PRO A 229 -25.70 -5.82 -3.62
C PRO A 229 -27.21 -5.56 -3.66
N ALA A 230 -27.70 -4.47 -3.05
CA ALA A 230 -29.12 -4.15 -3.09
C ALA A 230 -29.64 -3.90 -4.52
N LEU A 231 -28.84 -3.22 -5.35
CA LEU A 231 -29.12 -3.02 -6.78
C LEU A 231 -29.12 -4.37 -7.53
N ALA A 232 -28.14 -5.23 -7.24
CA ALA A 232 -28.04 -6.56 -7.83
C ALA A 232 -29.26 -7.42 -7.51
N ASP A 233 -29.63 -7.52 -6.23
CA ASP A 233 -30.78 -8.30 -5.77
C ASP A 233 -32.09 -7.81 -6.40
N ALA A 234 -32.27 -6.48 -6.48
CA ALA A 234 -33.44 -5.91 -7.15
C ALA A 234 -33.45 -6.20 -8.66
N CYS A 235 -32.30 -6.16 -9.33
CA CYS A 235 -32.18 -6.55 -10.74
C CYS A 235 -32.58 -8.02 -10.93
N TYR A 236 -32.06 -8.92 -10.09
CA TYR A 236 -32.38 -10.35 -10.14
C TYR A 236 -33.86 -10.62 -9.90
N ALA A 237 -34.47 -9.95 -8.92
CA ALA A 237 -35.90 -10.11 -8.63
C ALA A 237 -36.79 -9.69 -9.83
N ILE A 238 -36.42 -8.61 -10.53
CA ILE A 238 -37.13 -8.15 -11.73
C ILE A 238 -36.95 -9.15 -12.88
N LEU A 239 -35.71 -9.63 -13.11
CA LEU A 239 -35.44 -10.64 -14.13
C LEU A 239 -36.20 -11.95 -13.86
N GLU A 240 -36.25 -12.39 -12.61
CA GLU A 240 -37.02 -13.57 -12.21
C GLU A 240 -38.52 -13.37 -12.43
N SER A 241 -39.05 -12.18 -12.12
CA SER A 241 -40.44 -11.83 -12.41
C SER A 241 -40.72 -11.90 -13.92
N LEU A 242 -39.87 -11.32 -14.75
CA LEU A 242 -39.97 -11.38 -16.22
C LEU A 242 -39.93 -12.83 -16.73
N LEU A 243 -39.05 -13.66 -16.19
CA LEU A 243 -38.96 -15.08 -16.53
C LEU A 243 -40.26 -15.82 -16.18
N ARG A 244 -40.80 -15.63 -14.97
CA ARG A 244 -42.06 -16.26 -14.55
C ARG A 244 -43.23 -15.86 -15.44
N HIS A 245 -43.36 -14.58 -15.79
CA HIS A 245 -44.42 -14.11 -16.71
C HIS A 245 -44.26 -14.69 -18.12
N SER A 246 -43.04 -14.89 -18.59
CA SER A 246 -42.80 -15.53 -19.89
C SER A 246 -43.17 -17.02 -19.89
N GLN A 247 -43.01 -17.72 -18.77
CA GLN A 247 -43.36 -19.13 -18.63
C GLN A 247 -44.87 -19.33 -18.51
N THR A 248 -45.57 -18.49 -17.75
CA THR A 248 -47.04 -18.60 -17.61
C THR A 248 -47.75 -18.36 -18.94
N ALA A 249 -47.26 -17.43 -19.76
CA ALA A 249 -47.75 -17.21 -21.12
C ALA A 249 -47.64 -18.46 -22.01
N ALA A 250 -46.55 -19.24 -21.88
CA ALA A 250 -46.33 -20.45 -22.67
C ALA A 250 -47.21 -21.64 -22.23
N THR A 251 -47.63 -21.67 -20.96
CA THR A 251 -48.43 -22.79 -20.38
C THR A 251 -49.94 -22.58 -20.40
N ALA A 252 -50.44 -21.46 -20.92
CA ALA A 252 -51.88 -21.20 -20.98
C ALA A 252 -52.60 -22.29 -21.80
N PRO A 253 -53.62 -22.99 -21.25
CA PRO A 253 -54.25 -24.11 -21.90
C PRO A 253 -54.92 -23.65 -23.20
N SER A 254 -54.43 -24.16 -24.33
CA SER A 254 -54.98 -23.89 -25.65
C SER A 254 -56.37 -24.52 -25.75
N ASN A 255 -57.41 -23.75 -25.45
CA ASN A 255 -58.78 -24.18 -25.69
C ASN A 255 -58.98 -24.31 -27.22
N PRO A 256 -59.50 -25.42 -27.74
CA PRO A 256 -59.51 -25.74 -29.17
C PRO A 256 -60.59 -24.99 -30.00
N LEU A 257 -61.09 -23.86 -29.52
CA LEU A 257 -62.11 -23.08 -30.22
C LEU A 257 -61.45 -22.08 -31.18
N ASP A 258 -61.57 -22.40 -32.47
CA ASP A 258 -61.28 -21.59 -33.65
C ASP A 258 -59.84 -21.02 -33.74
N PRO A 259 -58.95 -21.63 -34.56
CA PRO A 259 -57.55 -21.23 -34.66
C PRO A 259 -57.35 -19.80 -35.16
N ASP A 260 -58.30 -19.23 -35.90
CA ASP A 260 -58.18 -17.87 -36.42
C ASP A 260 -58.63 -16.81 -35.40
N ALA A 261 -59.72 -17.06 -34.67
CA ALA A 261 -60.13 -16.20 -33.55
C ALA A 261 -59.12 -16.20 -32.40
N LYS A 262 -58.41 -17.32 -32.21
CA LYS A 262 -57.30 -17.42 -31.26
C LYS A 262 -56.11 -16.54 -31.67
N ARG A 263 -55.69 -16.59 -32.94
CA ARG A 263 -54.58 -15.77 -33.45
C ARG A 263 -54.85 -14.27 -33.37
N GLU A 264 -56.09 -13.85 -33.59
CA GLU A 264 -56.46 -12.44 -33.55
C GLU A 264 -56.54 -11.90 -32.11
N ARG A 265 -57.10 -12.69 -31.17
CA ARG A 265 -57.08 -12.34 -29.74
C ARG A 265 -55.67 -12.39 -29.14
N GLU A 266 -54.84 -13.35 -29.51
CA GLU A 266 -53.42 -13.41 -29.10
C GLU A 266 -52.67 -12.17 -29.61
N ARG A 267 -52.86 -11.76 -30.87
CA ARG A 267 -52.25 -10.52 -31.40
C ARG A 267 -52.72 -9.25 -30.70
N GLU A 268 -54.02 -9.12 -30.41
CA GLU A 268 -54.54 -7.92 -29.74
C GLU A 268 -54.15 -7.83 -28.26
N THR A 269 -54.11 -8.98 -27.57
CA THR A 269 -53.69 -9.03 -26.16
C THR A 269 -52.18 -8.92 -25.99
N GLU A 270 -51.39 -9.50 -26.90
CA GLU A 270 -49.95 -9.26 -26.97
C GLU A 270 -49.66 -7.79 -27.26
N ALA A 271 -50.29 -7.17 -28.26
CA ALA A 271 -49.97 -5.80 -28.64
C ALA A 271 -50.26 -4.77 -27.55
N LYS A 272 -51.34 -4.92 -26.77
CA LYS A 272 -51.70 -3.95 -25.71
C LYS A 272 -51.08 -4.27 -24.35
N GLY A 273 -50.95 -5.54 -24.01
CA GLY A 273 -50.43 -5.98 -22.71
C GLY A 273 -48.91 -6.05 -22.65
N ALA A 274 -48.26 -6.45 -23.75
CA ALA A 274 -46.80 -6.57 -23.78
C ALA A 274 -46.13 -5.21 -23.68
N ASP A 275 -46.66 -4.19 -24.37
CA ASP A 275 -46.06 -2.85 -24.38
C ASP A 275 -46.08 -2.17 -23.01
N THR A 276 -47.17 -2.32 -22.27
CA THR A 276 -47.30 -1.73 -20.92
C THR A 276 -46.52 -2.49 -19.86
N PHE A 277 -46.53 -3.84 -19.91
CA PHE A 277 -45.78 -4.66 -18.98
C PHE A 277 -44.26 -4.54 -19.20
N ALA A 278 -43.82 -4.60 -20.46
CA ALA A 278 -42.43 -4.41 -20.84
C ALA A 278 -41.96 -3.01 -20.40
N ALA A 279 -42.69 -1.94 -20.74
CA ALA A 279 -42.30 -0.58 -20.35
C ALA A 279 -42.14 -0.43 -18.81
N THR A 280 -43.01 -1.07 -18.03
CA THR A 280 -42.99 -0.97 -16.57
C THR A 280 -41.81 -1.73 -15.94
N GLN A 281 -41.47 -2.91 -16.45
CA GLN A 281 -40.43 -3.78 -15.88
C GLN A 281 -39.02 -3.48 -16.42
N ILE A 282 -38.91 -2.93 -17.63
CA ILE A 282 -37.62 -2.65 -18.28
C ILE A 282 -37.06 -1.30 -17.83
N ALA A 283 -37.92 -0.30 -17.62
CA ALA A 283 -37.46 1.01 -17.19
C ALA A 283 -36.60 0.97 -15.91
N PRO A 284 -36.92 0.16 -14.88
CA PRO A 284 -36.03 -0.06 -13.73
C PRO A 284 -34.65 -0.63 -14.12
N LEU A 285 -34.60 -1.63 -15.02
CA LEU A 285 -33.34 -2.26 -15.43
C LEU A 285 -32.38 -1.27 -16.10
N THR A 286 -32.90 -0.43 -16.99
CA THR A 286 -32.10 0.64 -17.61
C THR A 286 -31.60 1.64 -16.57
N ARG A 287 -32.45 2.00 -15.60
CA ARG A 287 -32.10 2.92 -14.50
C ARG A 287 -31.04 2.34 -13.57
N PHE A 288 -31.11 1.05 -13.25
CA PHE A 288 -30.08 0.35 -12.49
C PHE A 288 -28.73 0.40 -13.22
N GLY A 289 -28.72 0.12 -14.53
CA GLY A 289 -27.50 0.25 -15.33
C GLY A 289 -26.91 1.66 -15.31
N SER A 290 -27.75 2.69 -15.40
CA SER A 290 -27.30 4.08 -15.35
C SER A 290 -26.82 4.51 -13.95
N ILE A 291 -27.41 3.98 -12.87
CA ILE A 291 -26.92 4.21 -11.49
C ILE A 291 -25.54 3.59 -11.32
N ILE A 292 -25.35 2.34 -11.79
CA ILE A 292 -24.04 1.69 -11.77
C ILE A 292 -23.04 2.52 -12.59
N ALA A 293 -23.38 2.93 -13.80
CA ALA A 293 -22.52 3.78 -14.62
C ALA A 293 -22.16 5.10 -13.93
N ALA A 294 -23.12 5.77 -13.27
CA ALA A 294 -22.87 7.01 -12.53
C ALA A 294 -21.92 6.81 -11.34
N VAL A 295 -22.09 5.72 -10.58
CA VAL A 295 -21.19 5.35 -9.47
C VAL A 295 -19.77 5.12 -9.99
N PHE A 296 -19.61 4.33 -11.05
CA PHE A 296 -18.30 4.08 -11.67
C PHE A 296 -17.73 5.30 -12.40
N SER A 297 -18.57 6.31 -12.65
CA SER A 297 -18.16 7.57 -13.25
C SER A 297 -17.62 8.58 -12.23
N ASN A 298 -17.84 8.33 -10.94
CA ASN A 298 -17.48 9.25 -9.88
C ASN A 298 -16.01 9.11 -9.50
N HIS A 299 -15.22 10.15 -9.80
CA HIS A 299 -13.78 10.20 -9.53
C HIS A 299 -13.41 10.29 -8.04
N SER A 300 -14.37 10.60 -7.16
CA SER A 300 -14.15 10.70 -5.72
C SER A 300 -14.28 9.36 -4.99
N VAL A 301 -14.85 8.35 -5.65
CA VAL A 301 -14.77 6.95 -5.24
C VAL A 301 -13.47 6.44 -5.85
N GLY A 302 -12.44 6.20 -5.03
CA GLY A 302 -11.06 5.93 -5.46
C GLY A 302 -10.89 4.67 -6.31
N SER A 303 -9.83 3.88 -6.13
CA SER A 303 -9.72 2.56 -6.79
C SER A 303 -10.68 1.49 -6.21
N SER A 304 -11.48 1.86 -5.21
CA SER A 304 -12.50 1.03 -4.54
C SER A 304 -13.61 0.44 -5.45
N PRO A 305 -14.10 1.10 -6.53
CA PRO A 305 -15.09 0.52 -7.44
C PRO A 305 -14.63 -0.81 -8.05
N ILE A 306 -13.32 -1.04 -8.16
CA ILE A 306 -12.75 -2.29 -8.69
C ILE A 306 -12.99 -3.46 -7.73
N ALA A 307 -12.85 -3.24 -6.41
CA ALA A 307 -13.21 -4.26 -5.41
C ALA A 307 -14.68 -4.66 -5.53
N HIS A 308 -15.53 -3.73 -5.98
CA HIS A 308 -16.96 -3.95 -6.18
C HIS A 308 -17.35 -4.29 -7.62
N ALA A 309 -16.40 -4.28 -8.57
CA ALA A 309 -16.65 -4.67 -9.96
C ALA A 309 -17.09 -6.13 -10.06
N HIS A 310 -16.67 -6.98 -9.11
CA HIS A 310 -17.12 -8.36 -8.98
C HIS A 310 -18.63 -8.50 -8.74
N VAL A 311 -19.31 -7.47 -8.23
CA VAL A 311 -20.77 -7.45 -8.06
C VAL A 311 -21.43 -6.78 -9.27
N ALA A 312 -20.90 -5.64 -9.72
CA ALA A 312 -21.51 -4.86 -10.79
C ALA A 312 -21.40 -5.52 -12.18
N LEU A 313 -20.26 -6.13 -12.53
CA LEU A 313 -20.04 -6.75 -13.84
C LEU A 313 -20.97 -7.93 -14.10
N PRO A 314 -21.13 -8.91 -13.19
CA PRO A 314 -22.08 -10.01 -13.40
C PRO A 314 -23.51 -9.51 -13.58
N CYS A 315 -23.93 -8.48 -12.85
CA CYS A 315 -25.26 -7.89 -13.03
C CYS A 315 -25.44 -7.28 -14.42
N LEU A 316 -24.49 -6.44 -14.88
CA LEU A 316 -24.56 -5.84 -16.21
C LEU A 316 -24.48 -6.88 -17.34
N LEU A 317 -23.63 -7.90 -17.19
CA LEU A 317 -23.52 -9.01 -18.14
C LEU A 317 -24.79 -9.87 -18.16
N THR A 318 -25.38 -10.15 -16.99
CA THR A 318 -26.66 -10.86 -16.92
C THR A 318 -27.73 -10.06 -17.66
N LEU A 319 -27.81 -8.75 -17.44
CA LEU A 319 -28.76 -7.88 -18.14
C LEU A 319 -28.57 -7.85 -19.66
N LEU A 320 -27.32 -7.92 -20.13
CA LEU A 320 -27.01 -7.96 -21.56
C LEU A 320 -27.31 -9.30 -22.22
N CYS A 321 -26.97 -10.39 -21.55
CA CYS A 321 -27.08 -11.74 -22.09
C CYS A 321 -28.48 -12.34 -21.94
N HIS A 322 -29.37 -11.73 -21.16
CA HIS A 322 -30.68 -12.30 -20.91
C HIS A 322 -31.59 -12.22 -22.14
N GLU A 323 -31.94 -13.38 -22.71
CA GLU A 323 -32.69 -13.49 -23.97
C GLU A 323 -34.02 -12.72 -23.99
N LYS A 324 -34.67 -12.61 -22.83
CA LYS A 324 -35.99 -11.95 -22.68
C LYS A 324 -35.91 -10.43 -22.53
N VAL A 325 -34.72 -9.84 -22.46
CA VAL A 325 -34.57 -8.39 -22.50
C VAL A 325 -34.82 -7.94 -23.94
N PRO A 326 -35.83 -7.10 -24.20
CA PRO A 326 -36.19 -6.74 -25.56
C PRO A 326 -35.11 -5.88 -26.20
N ASP A 327 -35.03 -5.99 -27.52
CA ASP A 327 -33.96 -5.38 -28.31
C ASP A 327 -33.85 -3.86 -28.16
N GLY A 328 -34.94 -3.17 -27.80
CA GLY A 328 -34.93 -1.73 -27.54
C GLY A 328 -34.14 -1.31 -26.28
N ALA A 329 -34.00 -2.20 -25.28
CA ALA A 329 -33.30 -1.89 -24.04
C ALA A 329 -31.79 -2.22 -24.09
N ARG A 330 -31.42 -3.18 -24.94
CA ARG A 330 -30.03 -3.67 -25.07
C ARG A 330 -29.02 -2.56 -25.41
N PRO A 331 -29.30 -1.59 -26.31
CA PRO A 331 -28.34 -0.54 -26.63
C PRO A 331 -27.97 0.34 -25.43
N GLY A 332 -28.95 0.68 -24.58
CA GLY A 332 -28.71 1.49 -23.38
C GLY A 332 -27.86 0.73 -22.35
N ILE A 333 -28.18 -0.55 -22.11
CA ILE A 333 -27.41 -1.40 -21.20
C ILE A 333 -25.98 -1.61 -21.75
N ALA A 334 -25.84 -1.80 -23.06
CA ALA A 334 -24.54 -1.99 -23.70
C ALA A 334 -23.68 -0.72 -23.62
N ALA A 335 -24.28 0.46 -23.78
CA ALA A 335 -23.60 1.73 -23.59
C ALA A 335 -23.09 1.89 -22.14
N ASN A 336 -23.93 1.56 -21.15
CA ASN A 336 -23.53 1.58 -19.74
C ASN A 336 -22.39 0.58 -19.45
N LEU A 337 -22.44 -0.64 -19.99
CA LEU A 337 -21.35 -1.61 -19.84
C LEU A 337 -20.05 -1.09 -20.50
N CYS A 338 -20.15 -0.51 -21.70
CA CYS A 338 -18.99 0.01 -22.41
C CYS A 338 -18.31 1.15 -21.62
N ASP A 339 -19.08 2.07 -21.05
CA ASP A 339 -18.55 3.16 -20.21
C ASP A 339 -17.87 2.60 -18.94
N VAL A 340 -18.53 1.66 -18.24
CA VAL A 340 -17.95 0.98 -17.07
C VAL A 340 -16.66 0.25 -17.44
N SER A 341 -16.65 -0.53 -18.52
CA SER A 341 -15.49 -1.28 -19.00
C SER A 341 -14.33 -0.37 -19.39
N THR A 342 -14.61 0.74 -20.09
CA THR A 342 -13.60 1.71 -20.52
C THR A 342 -12.95 2.37 -19.31
N ARG A 343 -13.74 2.69 -18.28
CA ARG A 343 -13.23 3.30 -17.05
C ARG A 343 -12.42 2.33 -16.19
N ILE A 344 -12.86 1.07 -16.06
CA ILE A 344 -12.07 0.03 -15.41
C ILE A 344 -10.72 -0.13 -16.12
N SER A 345 -10.72 -0.12 -17.46
CA SER A 345 -9.50 -0.22 -18.26
C SER A 345 -8.61 1.03 -18.13
N ALA A 346 -9.19 2.22 -17.97
CA ALA A 346 -8.42 3.45 -17.74
C ALA A 346 -7.82 3.52 -16.33
N ALA A 347 -8.49 2.97 -15.33
CA ALA A 347 -8.00 2.88 -13.96
C ALA A 347 -6.87 1.84 -13.80
N HIS A 348 -6.87 0.82 -14.65
CA HIS A 348 -5.81 -0.18 -14.76
C HIS A 348 -5.23 -0.15 -16.16
N PRO A 349 -4.31 0.78 -16.49
CA PRO A 349 -3.47 0.57 -17.67
C PRO A 349 -2.91 -0.85 -17.55
N PRO A 350 -2.94 -1.66 -18.62
CA PRO A 350 -2.40 -3.01 -18.57
C PRO A 350 -1.02 -2.88 -17.94
N VAL A 351 -0.79 -3.57 -16.83
CA VAL A 351 0.54 -3.72 -16.29
C VAL A 351 1.30 -4.37 -17.43
N ILE A 352 2.05 -3.56 -18.17
CA ILE A 352 2.95 -4.05 -19.19
C ILE A 352 3.96 -4.83 -18.37
N GLU A 353 3.74 -6.14 -18.26
CA GLU A 353 4.76 -7.10 -17.93
C GLU A 353 5.80 -7.02 -19.07
N GLU A 354 6.61 -5.97 -19.06
CA GLU A 354 7.95 -6.03 -19.61
C GLU A 354 8.75 -6.95 -18.68
N VAL A 355 8.49 -8.24 -18.82
CA VAL A 355 9.46 -9.27 -18.49
C VAL A 355 10.54 -9.16 -19.56
N GLN A 356 11.56 -8.36 -19.29
CA GLN A 356 12.86 -8.45 -19.97
C GLN A 356 13.84 -9.20 -19.09
#